data_AF-A0A935XC68-F1
#
_entry.id   AF-A0A935XC68-F1
#
_cell.length_a   1.000
_cell.length_b   1.000
_cell.length_c   1.000
_cell.angle_alpha   90.00
_cell.angle_beta   90.00
_cell.angle_gamma   90.00
#
_symmetry.space_group_name_H-M   'P 1'
#
loop_
_entity.id
_entity.type
_entity.pdbx_description
1 polymer ?
#
loop_
_entity_poly.entity_id
_entity_poly.type
_entity_poly.pdbx_seq_one_letter_code
_entity_poly.pdbx_strand_id
1 'polypeptide(L)'
;MSRISRVEVHVFQFDVPNLVPAGGGAVGALHYGKGGSTRLTKYAVRILAEGGLRGEYVTHWVGSSAALGSTLMLAPYLIGREAEQREGIFDDLA
;
A
#
# COMPACT_ATOMS: atom_id res chain seq x y z
N MET A 1 1.03 20.20 -16.62
CA MET A 1 2.14 19.31 -16.23
C MET A 1 1.66 18.45 -15.07
N SER A 2 2.24 17.25 -14.89
CA SER A 2 1.71 16.21 -13.99
C SER A 2 2.61 15.98 -12.78
N ARG A 3 3.31 17.03 -12.32
CA ARG A 3 4.27 16.91 -11.22
C ARG A 3 3.59 16.46 -9.94
N ILE A 4 4.11 15.39 -9.35
CA ILE A 4 3.62 14.86 -8.07
C ILE A 4 3.91 15.90 -6.99
N SER A 5 2.86 16.41 -6.35
CA SER A 5 2.96 17.43 -5.30
C SER A 5 2.75 16.85 -3.90
N ARG A 6 2.10 15.69 -3.80
CA ARG A 6 1.79 15.07 -2.50
C ARG A 6 1.64 13.56 -2.63
N VAL A 7 2.20 12.85 -1.66
CA VAL A 7 1.95 11.42 -1.44
C VAL A 7 1.36 11.26 -0.04
N GLU A 8 0.25 10.56 0.07
CA GLU A 8 -0.40 10.22 1.33
C GLU A 8 -0.36 8.70 1.51
N VAL A 9 -0.02 8.26 2.71
CA VAL A 9 -0.07 6.85 3.12
C VAL A 9 -1.05 6.72 4.28
N HIS A 10 -2.13 5.99 4.05
CA HIS A 10 -3.23 5.84 5.00
C HIS A 10 -3.23 4.42 5.55
N VAL A 11 -2.82 4.24 6.80
CA VAL A 11 -2.86 2.94 7.48
C VAL A 11 -4.24 2.76 8.12
N PHE A 12 -4.87 1.61 7.91
CA PHE A 12 -6.18 1.31 8.44
C PHE A 12 -6.29 -0.15 8.86
N GLN A 13 -7.30 -0.43 9.69
CA GLN A 13 -7.54 -1.77 10.21
C GLN A 13 -9.02 -2.13 10.13
N PHE A 14 -9.29 -3.41 9.93
CA PHE A 14 -10.64 -3.95 9.86
C PHE A 14 -10.65 -5.42 10.31
N ASP A 15 -11.78 -5.84 10.86
CA ASP A 15 -11.99 -7.23 11.27
C ASP A 15 -12.55 -8.03 10.11
N VAL A 16 -11.96 -9.19 9.82
CA VAL A 16 -12.43 -10.09 8.78
C VAL A 16 -13.05 -11.33 9.42
N PRO A 17 -14.37 -11.53 9.27
CA PRO A 17 -15.06 -12.67 9.85
C PRO A 17 -14.69 -13.96 9.10
N ASN A 18 -14.67 -15.05 9.85
CA ASN A 18 -14.33 -16.41 9.43
C ASN A 18 -12.92 -16.58 8.85
N LEU A 19 -12.01 -15.64 9.12
CA LEU A 19 -10.63 -15.70 8.66
C LEU A 19 -9.71 -15.73 9.88
N VAL A 20 -8.84 -16.74 9.97
CA VAL A 20 -7.92 -16.94 11.10
C VAL A 20 -6.50 -17.30 10.64
N PRO A 21 -5.45 -17.00 11.42
CA PRO A 21 -4.08 -17.33 11.06
C PRO A 21 -3.85 -18.84 10.91
N ALA A 22 -3.17 -19.24 9.84
CA ALA A 22 -2.91 -20.66 9.54
C ALA A 22 -1.73 -21.28 10.32
N GLY A 23 -1.17 -20.57 11.31
CA GLY A 23 0.08 -20.94 11.97
C GLY A 23 1.31 -20.68 11.09
N GLY A 24 2.52 -20.73 11.66
CA GLY A 24 3.78 -20.65 10.88
C GLY A 24 4.26 -19.25 10.48
N GLY A 25 3.61 -18.16 10.91
CA GLY A 25 4.16 -16.79 10.84
C GLY A 25 4.26 -16.16 9.44
N ALA A 26 3.82 -16.85 8.39
CA ALA A 26 3.85 -16.31 7.03
C ALA A 26 2.84 -15.16 6.85
N VAL A 27 3.30 -14.06 6.24
CA VAL A 27 2.46 -12.90 5.92
C VAL A 27 1.32 -13.32 5.00
N GLY A 28 0.09 -13.06 5.41
CA GLY A 28 -1.10 -13.41 4.63
C GLY A 28 -1.51 -14.89 4.70
N ALA A 29 -0.85 -15.71 5.52
CA ALA A 29 -1.26 -17.10 5.76
C ALA A 29 -2.51 -17.13 6.64
N LEU A 30 -3.67 -17.01 5.99
CA LEU A 30 -4.98 -17.05 6.60
C LEU A 30 -5.78 -18.21 6.02
N HIS A 31 -6.53 -18.91 6.87
CA HIS A 31 -7.47 -19.94 6.43
C HIS A 31 -8.88 -19.64 6.93
N TYR A 32 -9.86 -20.32 6.34
CA TYR A 32 -11.24 -20.25 6.81
C TYR A 32 -11.38 -20.90 8.19
N GLY A 33 -11.87 -20.15 9.16
CA GLY A 33 -12.16 -20.61 10.52
C GLY A 33 -13.54 -20.14 10.95
N LYS A 34 -14.53 -21.04 10.94
CA LYS A 34 -15.93 -20.71 11.25
C LYS A 34 -16.05 -20.02 12.61
N GLY A 35 -16.68 -18.84 12.64
CA GLY A 35 -16.86 -18.04 13.85
C GLY A 35 -15.62 -17.32 14.36
N GLY A 36 -14.46 -17.53 13.73
CA GLY A 36 -13.25 -16.78 13.99
C GLY A 36 -13.31 -15.37 13.40
N SER A 37 -12.41 -14.50 13.85
CA SER A 37 -12.21 -13.17 13.27
C SER A 37 -10.75 -12.77 13.43
N THR A 38 -10.19 -12.12 12.41
CA THR A 38 -8.84 -11.56 12.46
C THR A 38 -8.88 -10.08 12.16
N ARG A 39 -8.25 -9.29 13.04
CA ARG A 39 -7.96 -7.88 12.79
C ARG A 39 -6.81 -7.78 11.78
N LEU A 40 -7.10 -7.34 10.57
CA LEU A 40 -6.10 -7.08 9.55
C LEU A 40 -5.68 -5.61 9.57
N THR A 41 -4.39 -5.37 9.35
CA THR A 41 -3.84 -4.03 9.05
C THR A 41 -3.51 -3.98 7.57
N LYS A 42 -3.95 -2.91 6.89
CA LYS A 42 -3.61 -2.59 5.51
C LYS A 42 -3.28 -1.11 5.39
N TYR A 43 -2.77 -0.72 4.23
CA TYR A 43 -2.58 0.69 3.93
C TYR A 43 -2.95 1.02 2.48
N ALA A 44 -3.38 2.25 2.28
CA ALA A 44 -3.64 2.84 0.97
C ALA A 44 -2.58 3.89 0.66
N VAL A 45 -2.20 4.00 -0.61
CA VAL A 45 -1.34 5.05 -1.13
C VAL A 45 -2.19 5.93 -2.03
N ARG A 46 -2.09 7.24 -1.83
CA ARG A 46 -2.72 8.25 -2.68
C ARG A 46 -1.67 9.23 -3.15
N ILE A 47 -1.53 9.35 -4.47
CA ILE A 47 -0.58 10.26 -5.12
C ILE A 47 -1.38 11.37 -5.77
N LEU A 48 -1.07 12.62 -5.45
CA LEU A 48 -1.65 13.80 -6.06
C LEU A 48 -0.59 14.53 -6.87
N ALA A 49 -0.99 14.97 -8.05
CA ALA A 49 -0.18 15.80 -8.92
C ALA A 49 -0.84 17.15 -9.18
N GLU A 50 -0.04 18.10 -9.65
CA GLU A 50 -0.52 19.38 -10.15
C GLU A 50 -1.63 19.19 -11.20
N GLY A 51 -2.56 20.14 -11.26
CA GLY A 51 -3.70 20.05 -12.17
C GLY A 51 -4.81 19.08 -11.73
N GLY A 52 -4.75 18.54 -10.50
CA GLY A 52 -5.82 17.75 -9.89
C GLY A 52 -5.79 16.26 -10.23
N LEU A 53 -4.75 15.79 -10.93
CA LEU A 53 -4.54 14.36 -11.19
C LEU A 53 -4.31 13.61 -9.88
N ARG A 54 -4.91 12.41 -9.78
CA ARG A 54 -4.88 11.56 -8.58
C ARG A 54 -4.82 10.10 -8.97
N GLY A 55 -3.89 9.37 -8.36
CA GLY A 55 -3.81 7.90 -8.43
C GLY A 55 -3.93 7.31 -7.03
N GLU A 56 -4.63 6.18 -6.91
CA GLU A 56 -4.89 5.53 -5.61
C GLU A 56 -4.74 4.03 -5.71
N TYR A 57 -4.22 3.44 -4.63
CA TYR A 57 -4.03 2.01 -4.54
C TYR A 57 -4.16 1.52 -3.10
N VAL A 58 -4.92 0.46 -2.89
CA VAL A 58 -4.98 -0.27 -1.61
C VAL A 58 -4.10 -1.51 -1.71
N THR A 59 -3.17 -1.66 -0.78
CA THR A 59 -2.29 -2.83 -0.74
C THR A 59 -3.06 -4.11 -0.42
N HIS A 60 -2.90 -5.13 -1.27
CA HIS A 60 -3.66 -6.38 -1.17
C HIS A 60 -2.91 -7.44 -0.36
N TRP A 61 -2.56 -8.57 -0.97
CA TRP A 61 -2.10 -9.80 -0.29
C TRP A 61 -0.80 -9.60 0.50
N VAL A 62 0.12 -8.77 -0.02
CA VAL A 62 1.45 -8.53 0.57
C VAL A 62 1.59 -7.13 1.19
N GLY A 63 0.47 -6.48 1.55
CA GLY A 63 0.47 -5.23 2.33
C GLY A 63 0.92 -5.46 3.78
N SER A 64 2.15 -5.93 3.98
CA SER A 64 2.77 -6.23 5.26
C SER A 64 3.40 -4.98 5.89
N SER A 65 3.81 -5.07 7.16
CA SER A 65 4.59 -4.00 7.80
C SER A 65 5.92 -3.73 7.09
N ALA A 66 6.54 -4.75 6.49
CA ALA A 66 7.76 -4.59 5.70
C ALA A 66 7.48 -3.81 4.41
N ALA A 67 6.42 -4.16 3.68
CA ALA A 67 6.01 -3.43 2.48
C ALA A 67 5.62 -1.97 2.78
N LEU A 68 4.95 -1.74 3.91
CA LEU A 68 4.66 -0.39 4.41
C LEU A 68 5.96 0.38 4.67
N GLY A 69 6.93 -0.22 5.35
CA GLY A 69 8.24 0.39 5.59
C GLY A 69 8.93 0.80 4.28
N SER A 70 8.99 -0.09 3.29
CA SER A 70 9.53 0.22 1.97
C SER A 70 8.76 1.34 1.27
N THR A 71 7.42 1.34 1.36
CA THR A 71 6.59 2.41 0.79
C THR A 71 6.91 3.77 1.42
N LEU A 72 7.03 3.82 2.75
CA LEU A 72 7.35 5.04 3.47
C LEU A 72 8.77 5.55 3.14
N MET A 73 9.72 4.64 2.91
CA MET A 73 11.07 5.02 2.46
C MET A 73 11.07 5.59 1.04
N LEU A 74 10.28 5.03 0.12
CA LEU A 74 10.25 5.45 -1.29
C LEU A 74 9.37 6.68 -1.55
N ALA A 75 8.31 6.89 -0.76
CA ALA A 75 7.33 7.95 -0.98
C ALA A 75 7.93 9.37 -1.16
N PRO A 76 8.95 9.80 -0.38
CA PRO A 76 9.56 11.12 -0.55
C PRO A 76 10.24 11.30 -1.92
N TYR A 77 10.77 10.23 -2.51
CA TYR A 77 11.47 10.28 -3.81
C TYR A 77 10.54 10.47 -5.02
N LEU A 78 9.22 10.37 -4.80
CA LEU A 78 8.21 10.61 -5.83
C LEU A 78 7.89 12.11 -5.99
N ILE A 79 8.12 12.93 -4.96
CA ILE A 79 7.76 14.35 -4.99
C ILE A 79 8.56 15.07 -6.08
N GLY A 80 7.85 15.84 -6.90
CA GLY A 80 8.43 16.62 -8.02
C GLY A 80 8.62 15.84 -9.31
N ARG A 81 8.46 14.51 -9.33
CA ARG A 81 8.54 13.69 -10.55
C ARG A 81 7.29 13.84 -11.41
N GLU A 82 7.41 13.59 -12.71
CA GLU A 82 6.27 13.56 -13.64
C GLU A 82 5.45 12.28 -13.47
N ALA A 83 4.19 12.39 -13.05
CA ALA A 83 3.36 11.24 -12.72
C ALA A 83 3.11 10.29 -13.91
N GLU A 84 3.21 10.78 -15.13
CA GLU A 84 3.01 9.97 -16.34
C GLU A 84 4.26 9.18 -16.77
N GLN A 85 5.44 9.46 -16.20
CA GLN A 85 6.68 8.73 -16.49
C GLN A 85 6.81 7.44 -15.67
N ARG A 86 5.79 6.58 -15.83
CA ARG A 86 5.59 5.23 -15.25
C ARG A 86 6.89 4.48 -15.01
N GLU A 87 7.50 4.17 -16.15
CA GLU A 87 8.66 3.32 -16.33
C GLU A 87 9.92 3.95 -15.73
N GLY A 88 10.21 5.22 -16.02
CA GLY A 88 11.37 5.90 -15.43
C GLY A 88 11.31 6.04 -13.91
N ILE A 89 10.11 6.22 -13.34
CA ILE A 89 9.95 6.18 -11.87
C ILE A 89 10.26 4.78 -11.33
N PHE A 90 9.81 3.73 -12.02
CA PHE A 90 10.03 2.35 -11.62
C PHE A 90 11.52 2.00 -11.69
N ASP A 91 12.18 2.29 -12.81
CA ASP A 91 13.60 1.98 -13.03
C ASP A 91 14.52 2.67 -12.01
N ASP A 92 14.19 3.88 -11.59
CA ASP A 92 14.97 4.63 -10.59
C ASP A 92 14.80 4.12 -9.15
N LEU A 93 13.70 3.41 -8.84
CA LEU A 93 13.29 3.07 -7.48
C LEU A 93 13.20 1.56 -7.20
N ALA A 94 13.33 0.72 -8.23
CA ALA A 94 13.37 -0.74 -8.14
C ALA A 94 14.75 -1.27 -7.69
#